data_AF-A0A8J4SGY8-F1
#
_entry.id   AF-A0A8J4SGY8-F1
#
_cell.length_a   1.000
_cell.length_b   1.000
_cell.length_c   1.000
_cell.angle_alpha   90.00
_cell.angle_beta   90.00
_cell.angle_gamma   90.00
#
_symmetry.space_group_name_H-M   'P 1'
#
loop_
_entity.id
_entity.type
_entity.pdbx_description
1 polymer ?
#
loop_
_entity_poly.entity_id
_entity_poly.type
_entity_poly.pdbx_seq_one_letter_code
_entity_poly.pdbx_strand_id
1 'polypeptide(L)'
;MFKAMSSVENRLNDYKEKTKLDGEELVRNVFPKRVFEMEELLASELFGLDTEKVYSEVNIPYPQSWPRKMLNSLGDSNCNATVRATDAELMLIDKPSGLSTSTGPLSRVPPNHHIKTMIEKTKPRLTQLMMEAQLVRLWVQYNIPRIEDGNNFGVGIQEEVLSEASSIERDACTFLDQITR
;
A
#
# COMPACT_ATOMS: atom_id res chain seq x y z
N MET A 1 -34.30 -12.66 -32.11
CA MET A 1 -33.25 -11.62 -32.14
C MET A 1 -33.77 -10.29 -31.61
N PHE A 2 -34.82 -9.68 -32.19
CA PHE A 2 -35.41 -8.41 -31.70
C PHE A 2 -35.85 -8.39 -30.22
N LYS A 3 -36.51 -9.44 -29.72
CA LYS A 3 -36.94 -9.52 -28.29
C LYS A 3 -35.77 -9.60 -27.30
N ALA A 4 -34.64 -10.17 -27.74
CA ALA A 4 -33.42 -10.23 -26.92
C ALA A 4 -32.68 -8.88 -26.90
N MET A 5 -32.67 -8.15 -28.02
CA MET A 5 -32.09 -6.79 -28.09
C MET A 5 -32.85 -5.80 -27.19
N SER A 6 -34.19 -5.82 -27.22
CA SER A 6 -35.02 -5.00 -26.32
C SER A 6 -34.79 -5.32 -24.83
N SER A 7 -34.52 -6.59 -24.50
CA SER A 7 -34.18 -6.99 -23.14
C SER A 7 -32.83 -6.42 -22.67
N VAL A 8 -31.85 -6.32 -23.57
CA VAL A 8 -30.52 -5.75 -23.25
C VAL A 8 -30.61 -4.23 -23.08
N GLU A 9 -31.34 -3.53 -23.94
CA GLU A 9 -31.55 -2.07 -23.84
C GLU A 9 -32.20 -1.69 -22.51
N ASN A 10 -33.24 -2.42 -22.09
CA ASN A 10 -33.89 -2.18 -20.80
C ASN A 10 -32.91 -2.36 -19.62
N ARG A 11 -32.13 -3.44 -19.62
CA ARG A 11 -31.12 -3.69 -18.58
C ARG A 11 -30.05 -2.59 -18.52
N LEU A 12 -29.65 -2.06 -19.67
CA LEU A 12 -28.69 -0.96 -19.74
C LEU A 12 -29.28 0.33 -19.17
N ASN A 13 -30.56 0.61 -19.48
CA ASN A 13 -31.25 1.76 -18.95
C ASN A 13 -31.44 1.66 -17.43
N ASP A 14 -31.85 0.49 -16.93
CA ASP A 14 -31.97 0.23 -15.50
C ASP A 14 -30.62 0.42 -14.77
N TYR A 15 -29.52 -0.06 -15.38
CA TYR A 15 -28.18 0.13 -14.85
C TYR A 15 -27.78 1.62 -14.81
N LYS A 16 -28.10 2.38 -15.87
CA LYS A 16 -27.81 3.81 -15.94
C LYS A 16 -28.58 4.59 -14.87
N GLU A 17 -29.88 4.34 -14.73
CA GLU A 17 -30.71 5.01 -13.73
C GLU A 17 -30.32 4.63 -12.30
N LYS A 18 -30.00 3.36 -12.06
CA LYS A 18 -29.43 2.93 -10.77
C LYS A 18 -28.12 3.65 -10.46
N THR A 19 -27.20 3.73 -11.43
CA THR A 19 -25.92 4.43 -11.26
C THR A 19 -26.14 5.90 -10.90
N LYS A 20 -27.19 6.54 -11.44
CA LYS A 20 -27.54 7.92 -11.07
C LYS A 20 -28.03 8.06 -9.64
N LEU A 21 -28.92 7.17 -9.21
CA LEU A 21 -29.39 7.14 -7.82
C LEU A 21 -28.25 6.87 -6.85
N ASP A 22 -27.41 5.88 -7.13
CA ASP A 22 -26.28 5.52 -6.27
C ASP A 22 -25.25 6.66 -6.22
N GLY A 23 -24.99 7.35 -7.34
CA GLY A 23 -24.10 8.52 -7.38
C GLY A 23 -24.61 9.70 -6.54
N GLU A 24 -25.92 9.98 -6.59
CA GLU A 24 -26.52 10.99 -5.73
C GLU A 24 -26.46 10.62 -4.25
N GLU A 25 -26.73 9.36 -3.90
CA GLU A 25 -26.61 8.84 -2.53
C GLU A 25 -25.19 8.97 -2.00
N LEU A 26 -24.18 8.65 -2.83
CA LEU A 26 -22.78 8.79 -2.45
C LEU A 26 -22.46 10.23 -2.02
N VAL A 27 -22.78 11.20 -2.87
CA VAL A 27 -22.44 12.61 -2.65
C VAL A 27 -23.24 13.22 -1.50
N ARG A 28 -24.55 12.91 -1.41
CA ARG A 28 -25.45 13.52 -0.42
C ARG A 28 -25.27 12.93 0.98
N ASN A 29 -25.02 11.63 1.08
CA ASN A 29 -25.17 10.91 2.34
C ASN A 29 -23.93 10.11 2.73
N VAL A 30 -23.28 9.41 1.80
CA VAL A 30 -22.15 8.52 2.14
C VAL A 30 -20.87 9.30 2.39
N PHE A 31 -20.47 10.20 1.48
CA PHE A 31 -19.23 10.97 1.62
C PHE A 31 -19.21 11.85 2.87
N PRO A 32 -20.29 12.59 3.23
CA PRO A 32 -20.30 13.35 4.48
C PRO A 32 -20.11 12.46 5.71
N LYS A 33 -20.75 11.28 5.76
CA LYS A 33 -20.55 10.32 6.87
C LYS A 33 -19.11 9.79 6.93
N ARG A 34 -18.52 9.52 5.76
CA ARG A 34 -17.15 9.00 5.62
C ARG A 34 -16.09 9.94 6.17
N VAL A 35 -16.31 11.26 6.08
CA VAL A 35 -15.41 12.25 6.68
C VAL A 35 -15.29 12.01 8.19
N PHE A 36 -16.40 11.86 8.89
CA PHE A 36 -16.42 11.60 10.33
C PHE A 36 -15.88 10.21 10.68
N GLU A 37 -16.18 9.19 9.89
CA GLU A 37 -15.60 7.84 10.08
C GLU A 37 -14.07 7.85 9.96
N MET A 38 -13.51 8.69 9.08
CA MET A 38 -12.06 8.81 8.90
C MET A 38 -11.43 9.65 10.02
N GLU A 39 -12.09 10.70 10.47
CA GLU A 39 -11.66 11.50 11.62
C GLU A 39 -11.53 10.63 12.88
N GLU A 40 -12.55 9.81 13.17
CA GLU A 40 -12.51 8.87 14.30
C GLU A 40 -11.37 7.85 14.15
N LEU A 41 -11.15 7.32 12.94
CA LEU A 41 -10.06 6.38 12.69
C LEU A 41 -8.69 7.02 12.94
N LEU A 42 -8.47 8.24 12.45
CA LEU A 42 -7.21 8.96 12.62
C LEU A 42 -6.96 9.35 14.08
N ALA A 43 -8.03 9.63 14.83
CA ALA A 43 -7.95 9.90 16.27
C ALA A 43 -7.70 8.64 17.12
N SER A 44 -7.86 7.44 16.55
CA SER A 44 -7.64 6.19 17.28
C SER A 44 -6.15 5.95 17.59
N GLU A 45 -5.88 5.20 18.66
CA GLU A 45 -4.52 4.80 19.03
C GLU A 45 -3.79 4.07 17.88
N LEU A 46 -4.51 3.47 16.95
CA LEU A 46 -3.91 2.75 15.82
C LEU A 46 -3.08 3.67 14.89
N PHE A 47 -3.45 4.94 14.76
CA PHE A 47 -2.75 5.91 13.90
C PHE A 47 -2.06 7.04 14.69
N GLY A 48 -2.28 7.11 16.00
CA GLY A 48 -1.68 8.13 16.89
C GLY A 48 -0.47 7.67 17.70
N LEU A 49 0.12 6.51 17.40
CA LEU A 49 1.24 5.97 18.18
C LEU A 49 2.59 6.65 17.87
N ASP A 50 3.41 6.80 18.90
CA ASP A 50 4.81 7.20 18.76
C ASP A 50 5.59 6.17 17.93
N THR A 51 6.50 6.64 17.09
CA THR A 51 7.30 5.80 16.18
C THR A 51 8.08 4.69 16.91
N GLU A 52 8.50 4.92 18.15
CA GLU A 52 9.18 3.93 18.98
C GLU A 52 8.30 2.71 19.31
N LYS A 53 6.99 2.91 19.43
CA LYS A 53 6.02 1.84 19.76
C LYS A 53 5.67 0.98 18.53
N VAL A 54 6.05 1.42 17.34
CA VAL A 54 5.91 0.64 16.09
C VAL A 54 7.03 -0.40 15.96
N TYR A 55 8.12 -0.28 16.73
CA TYR A 55 9.24 -1.22 16.67
C TYR A 55 8.79 -2.66 16.97
N SER A 56 9.25 -3.61 16.15
CA SER A 56 9.07 -5.05 16.38
C SER A 56 10.43 -5.72 16.34
N GLU A 57 10.78 -6.43 17.40
CA GLU A 57 12.08 -7.07 17.53
C GLU A 57 12.25 -8.20 16.50
N VAL A 58 13.40 -8.20 15.83
CA VAL A 58 13.77 -9.21 14.83
C VAL A 58 15.01 -9.95 15.35
N ASN A 59 14.78 -11.12 15.93
CA ASN A 59 15.84 -11.95 16.50
C ASN A 59 16.52 -12.81 15.42
N ILE A 60 17.38 -12.18 14.60
CA ILE A 60 18.21 -12.88 13.62
C ILE A 60 19.60 -13.10 14.24
N PRO A 61 20.10 -14.35 14.30
CA PRO A 61 21.43 -14.62 14.82
C PRO A 61 22.51 -13.96 13.96
N TYR A 62 23.45 -13.26 14.60
CA TYR A 62 24.57 -12.65 13.91
C TYR A 62 25.48 -13.74 13.30
N PRO A 63 25.87 -13.65 12.02
CA PRO A 63 26.75 -14.64 11.43
C PRO A 63 28.09 -14.65 12.17
N GLN A 64 28.46 -15.80 12.72
CA GLN A 64 29.79 -15.95 13.31
C GLN A 64 30.82 -15.74 12.20
N SER A 65 31.79 -14.85 12.47
CA SER A 65 32.92 -14.61 11.56
C SER A 65 33.52 -15.95 11.17
N TRP A 66 33.57 -16.24 9.87
CA TRP A 66 34.18 -17.46 9.35
C TRP A 66 35.55 -17.66 9.98
N PRO A 67 35.88 -18.85 10.53
CA PRO A 67 37.24 -19.12 10.95
C PRO A 67 38.17 -18.87 9.76
N ARG A 68 39.13 -17.94 9.91
CA ARG A 68 40.18 -17.57 8.93
C ARG A 68 40.99 -18.78 8.39
N LYS A 69 40.77 -19.99 8.93
CA LYS A 69 41.45 -21.23 8.55
C LYS A 69 40.99 -21.84 7.22
N MET A 70 39.95 -21.31 6.57
CA MET A 70 39.44 -21.81 5.27
C MET A 70 39.91 -21.01 4.03
N LEU A 71 40.87 -20.10 4.16
CA LEU A 71 41.43 -19.38 2.99
C LEU A 71 42.75 -19.99 2.46
N ASN A 72 43.38 -20.91 3.19
CA ASN A 72 44.70 -21.44 2.81
C ASN A 72 44.68 -22.79 2.07
N SER A 73 43.54 -23.20 1.50
CA SER A 73 43.44 -24.47 0.75
C SER A 73 43.13 -24.31 -0.74
N LEU A 74 43.29 -23.11 -1.30
CA LEU A 74 43.40 -22.89 -2.74
C LEU A 74 44.57 -21.94 -2.97
N GLY A 75 45.76 -22.50 -3.19
CA GLY A 75 46.96 -21.70 -3.42
C GLY A 75 48.20 -22.57 -3.37
N ASP A 76 48.49 -23.19 -4.50
CA ASP A 76 49.77 -23.80 -4.79
C ASP A 76 50.96 -22.94 -4.37
N SER A 77 51.94 -23.61 -3.78
CA SER A 77 53.38 -23.46 -4.02
C SER A 77 53.95 -22.04 -4.28
N ASN A 78 54.80 -21.63 -3.33
CA ASN A 78 56.02 -20.83 -3.50
C ASN A 78 55.89 -19.31 -3.75
N CYS A 79 56.15 -18.50 -2.71
CA CYS A 79 57.30 -17.58 -2.67
C CYS A 79 57.32 -16.76 -1.36
N ASN A 80 58.53 -16.56 -0.84
CA ASN A 80 58.83 -15.77 0.36
C ASN A 80 58.67 -14.27 0.09
N ALA A 81 57.91 -13.56 0.90
CA ALA A 81 58.10 -12.12 1.11
C ALA A 81 57.60 -11.70 2.49
N THR A 82 58.55 -11.32 3.34
CA THR A 82 58.35 -10.66 4.63
C THR A 82 57.65 -9.31 4.44
N VAL A 83 56.46 -9.14 5.01
CA VAL A 83 55.86 -7.82 5.24
C VAL A 83 55.52 -7.69 6.71
N ARG A 84 56.27 -6.82 7.39
CA ARG A 84 56.03 -6.39 8.77
C ARG A 84 54.71 -5.61 8.82
N ALA A 85 53.79 -6.02 9.67
CA ALA A 85 52.61 -5.24 10.03
C ALA A 85 52.65 -4.95 11.53
N THR A 86 53.05 -3.73 11.85
CA THR A 86 52.85 -3.04 13.13
C THR A 86 51.37 -2.68 13.30
N ASP A 87 50.90 -2.73 14.55
CA ASP A 87 49.70 -2.09 15.11
C ASP A 87 48.37 -2.25 14.37
N ALA A 88 47.57 -3.21 14.85
CA ALA A 88 46.10 -3.12 14.80
C ALA A 88 45.55 -3.63 16.14
N GLU A 89 45.25 -2.66 16.98
CA GLU A 89 44.59 -2.73 18.28
C GLU A 89 43.39 -3.70 18.25
N LEU A 90 43.46 -4.74 19.08
CA LEU A 90 42.33 -5.61 19.39
C LEU A 90 41.36 -4.83 20.28
N MET A 91 40.38 -4.15 19.67
CA MET A 91 39.15 -3.77 20.37
C MET A 91 38.36 -5.04 20.71
N LEU A 92 38.66 -5.59 21.87
CA LEU A 92 37.79 -6.52 22.60
C LEU A 92 36.54 -5.74 23.01
N ILE A 93 35.51 -5.71 22.14
CA ILE A 93 34.19 -5.26 22.56
C ILE A 93 33.59 -6.36 23.43
N ASP A 94 33.35 -6.00 24.68
CA ASP A 94 32.75 -6.82 25.73
C ASP A 94 31.52 -7.57 25.23
N LYS A 95 31.57 -8.89 25.46
CA LYS A 95 30.49 -9.83 25.21
C LYS A 95 29.40 -9.62 26.27
N PRO A 96 28.16 -9.22 25.94
CA PRO A 96 27.07 -9.36 26.88
C PRO A 96 26.81 -10.86 27.08
N SER A 97 27.09 -11.34 28.28
CA SER A 97 26.85 -12.70 28.75
C SER A 97 25.37 -13.05 28.64
N GLY A 98 24.99 -13.80 27.60
CA GLY A 98 23.63 -14.31 27.45
C GLY A 98 23.31 -15.02 26.13
N LEU A 99 24.10 -14.80 25.07
CA LEU A 99 23.77 -15.38 23.76
C LEU A 99 24.24 -16.84 23.66
N SER A 100 23.32 -17.77 23.88
CA SER A 100 23.48 -19.19 23.56
C SER A 100 23.68 -19.34 22.05
N THR A 101 24.88 -19.78 21.69
CA THR A 101 25.26 -20.14 20.31
C THR A 101 24.48 -21.38 19.88
N SER A 102 23.28 -21.19 19.35
CA SER A 102 22.51 -22.24 18.69
C SER A 102 22.55 -21.95 17.20
N THR A 103 23.36 -22.73 16.47
CA THR A 103 23.21 -22.95 15.02
C THR A 103 21.94 -23.77 14.78
N GLY A 104 20.79 -23.17 15.07
CA GLY A 104 19.47 -23.70 14.76
C GLY A 104 18.99 -23.19 13.41
N PRO A 105 18.02 -23.86 12.76
CA PRO A 105 17.35 -23.31 11.58
C PRO A 105 16.80 -21.91 11.91
N LEU A 106 16.98 -20.96 10.98
CA LEU A 106 16.49 -19.58 11.14
C LEU A 106 15.04 -19.60 11.64
N SER A 107 14.80 -19.05 12.82
CA SER A 107 13.45 -18.87 13.33
C SER A 107 12.69 -17.94 12.38
N ARG A 108 11.42 -18.28 12.11
CA ARG A 108 10.54 -17.46 11.27
C ARG A 108 10.43 -16.06 11.87
N VAL A 109 10.79 -15.04 11.10
CA VAL A 109 10.60 -13.64 11.50
C VAL A 109 9.10 -13.31 11.42
N PRO A 110 8.43 -12.95 12.52
CA PRO A 110 7.02 -12.58 12.49
C PRO A 110 6.85 -11.21 11.80
N PRO A 111 5.70 -10.96 11.14
CA PRO A 111 5.38 -9.64 10.63
C PRO A 111 5.16 -8.65 11.78
N ASN A 112 5.38 -7.37 11.51
CA ASN A 112 5.02 -6.31 12.45
C ASN A 112 3.49 -6.29 12.63
N HIS A 113 3.02 -6.68 13.82
CA HIS A 113 1.61 -6.81 14.11
C HIS A 113 0.85 -5.48 14.05
N HIS A 114 1.48 -4.39 14.50
CA HIS A 114 0.88 -3.08 14.49
C HIS A 114 0.64 -2.58 13.05
N ILE A 115 1.67 -2.62 12.21
CA ILE A 115 1.57 -2.26 10.79
C ILE A 115 0.57 -3.16 10.07
N LYS A 116 0.57 -4.47 10.37
CA LYS A 116 -0.42 -5.41 9.83
C LYS A 116 -1.85 -4.97 10.16
N THR A 117 -2.13 -4.58 11.39
CA THR A 117 -3.45 -4.09 11.79
C THR A 117 -3.81 -2.77 11.12
N MET A 118 -2.86 -1.83 10.95
CA MET A 118 -3.08 -0.61 10.18
C MET A 118 -3.48 -0.94 8.73
N ILE A 119 -2.73 -1.83 8.07
CA ILE A 119 -3.02 -2.28 6.69
C ILE A 119 -4.41 -2.93 6.59
N GLU A 120 -4.76 -3.80 7.54
CA GLU A 120 -6.07 -4.47 7.59
C GLU A 120 -7.24 -3.47 7.72
N LYS A 121 -7.02 -2.32 8.36
CA LYS A 121 -8.03 -1.25 8.46
C LYS A 121 -8.03 -0.32 7.24
N THR A 122 -6.87 0.00 6.68
CA THR A 122 -6.73 0.97 5.59
C THR A 122 -7.10 0.37 4.23
N LYS A 123 -6.65 -0.86 3.94
CA LYS A 123 -6.88 -1.53 2.65
C LYS A 123 -8.35 -1.55 2.21
N PRO A 124 -9.33 -2.00 3.03
CA PRO A 124 -10.74 -2.02 2.59
C PRO A 124 -11.29 -0.62 2.32
N ARG A 125 -10.81 0.40 3.03
CA ARG A 125 -11.22 1.80 2.82
C ARG A 125 -10.71 2.36 1.49
N LEU A 126 -9.47 2.05 1.13
CA LEU A 126 -8.91 2.42 -0.18
C LEU A 126 -9.61 1.68 -1.32
N THR A 127 -9.91 0.39 -1.15
CA THR A 127 -10.71 -0.36 -2.15
C THR A 127 -12.09 0.25 -2.33
N GLN A 128 -12.74 0.62 -1.24
CA GLN A 128 -14.04 1.28 -1.30
C GLN A 128 -13.95 2.65 -1.97
N LEU A 129 -12.97 3.48 -1.63
CA LEU A 129 -12.73 4.78 -2.28
C LEU A 129 -12.54 4.62 -3.79
N MET A 130 -11.76 3.63 -4.23
CA MET A 130 -11.56 3.34 -5.66
C MET A 130 -12.89 3.01 -6.36
N MET A 131 -13.71 2.14 -5.75
CA MET A 131 -15.02 1.75 -6.32
C MET A 131 -16.01 2.93 -6.35
N GLU A 132 -16.05 3.74 -5.30
CA GLU A 132 -16.94 4.89 -5.19
C GLU A 132 -16.51 6.02 -6.15
N ALA A 133 -15.22 6.28 -6.30
CA ALA A 133 -14.69 7.22 -7.28
C ALA A 133 -15.02 6.77 -8.72
N GLN A 134 -14.92 5.47 -9.01
CA GLN A 134 -15.36 4.91 -10.29
C GLN A 134 -16.86 5.10 -10.53
N LEU A 135 -17.69 4.98 -9.49
CA LEU A 135 -19.14 5.19 -9.59
C LEU A 135 -19.47 6.65 -9.87
N VAL A 136 -18.82 7.60 -9.18
CA VAL A 136 -18.93 9.04 -9.45
C VAL A 136 -18.45 9.37 -10.88
N ARG A 137 -17.34 8.74 -11.29
CA ARG A 137 -16.93 8.42 -12.67
C ARG A 137 -18.10 8.42 -13.66
N LEU A 138 -18.83 7.32 -13.56
CA LEU A 138 -19.93 6.96 -14.44
C LEU A 138 -21.14 7.88 -14.24
N TRP A 139 -21.43 8.28 -13.00
CA TRP A 139 -22.53 9.17 -12.68
C TRP A 139 -22.41 10.52 -13.39
N VAL A 140 -21.24 11.16 -13.31
CA VAL A 140 -20.99 12.43 -14.02
C VAL A 140 -21.11 12.20 -15.53
N GLN A 141 -20.47 11.16 -16.05
CA GLN A 141 -20.50 10.83 -17.48
C GLN A 141 -21.92 10.60 -18.02
N TYR A 142 -22.80 9.97 -17.24
CA TYR A 142 -24.20 9.73 -17.62
C TYR A 142 -25.08 10.98 -17.59
N ASN A 143 -24.64 12.04 -16.92
CA ASN A 143 -25.30 13.33 -16.84
C ASN A 143 -24.72 14.38 -17.80
N ILE A 144 -23.65 14.05 -18.54
CA ILE A 144 -23.17 14.90 -19.65
C ILE A 144 -24.23 14.88 -20.77
N PRO A 145 -24.74 16.05 -21.20
CA PRO A 145 -25.74 16.14 -22.25
C PRO A 145 -25.15 15.81 -23.64
N ARG A 146 -26.03 15.74 -24.65
CA ARG A 146 -25.56 15.66 -26.04
C ARG A 146 -24.81 16.93 -26.41
N ILE A 147 -23.82 16.79 -27.28
CA ILE A 147 -23.05 17.93 -27.79
C ILE A 147 -23.98 18.79 -28.64
N GLU A 148 -24.07 20.07 -28.29
CA GLU A 148 -24.80 21.11 -29.01
C GLU A 148 -23.83 22.26 -29.34
N ASP A 149 -24.18 23.12 -30.29
CA ASP A 149 -23.35 24.27 -30.65
C ASP A 149 -23.63 25.44 -29.69
N GLY A 150 -22.64 25.81 -28.87
CA GLY A 150 -22.76 26.82 -27.82
C GLY A 150 -23.28 26.31 -26.47
N ASN A 151 -23.28 27.19 -25.46
CA ASN A 151 -23.72 26.89 -24.07
C ASN A 151 -22.97 25.74 -23.36
N ASN A 152 -21.68 25.55 -23.68
CA ASN A 152 -20.86 24.43 -23.18
C ASN A 152 -20.20 24.70 -21.81
N PHE A 153 -20.48 25.83 -21.15
CA PHE A 153 -19.84 26.16 -19.87
C PHE A 153 -20.12 25.10 -18.80
N GLY A 154 -21.39 24.69 -18.64
CA GLY A 154 -21.76 23.66 -17.67
C GLY A 154 -21.10 22.30 -17.98
N VAL A 155 -20.92 21.97 -19.27
CA VAL A 155 -20.22 20.76 -19.71
C VAL A 155 -18.74 20.83 -19.33
N GLY A 156 -18.07 21.97 -19.51
CA GLY A 156 -16.68 22.15 -19.09
C GLY A 156 -16.47 21.93 -17.59
N ILE A 157 -17.40 22.39 -16.74
CA ILE A 157 -17.37 22.10 -15.30
C ILE A 157 -17.56 20.60 -15.02
N GLN A 158 -18.46 19.93 -15.75
CA GLN A 158 -18.65 18.48 -15.62
C GLN A 158 -17.37 17.72 -16.02
N GLU A 159 -16.67 18.15 -17.06
CA GLU A 159 -15.40 17.56 -17.50
C GLU A 159 -14.28 17.72 -16.45
N GLU A 160 -14.20 18.87 -15.79
CA GLU A 160 -13.25 19.10 -14.69
C GLU A 160 -13.52 18.15 -13.51
N VAL A 161 -14.78 18.05 -13.07
CA VAL A 161 -15.19 17.11 -12.01
C VAL A 161 -14.92 15.66 -12.41
N LEU A 162 -15.14 15.30 -13.67
CA LEU A 162 -14.86 13.96 -14.20
C LEU A 162 -13.36 13.63 -14.15
N SER A 163 -12.51 14.61 -14.48
CA SER A 163 -11.06 14.49 -14.39
C SER A 163 -10.59 14.29 -12.96
N GLU A 164 -11.15 15.06 -12.02
CA GLU A 164 -10.83 14.95 -10.59
C GLU A 164 -11.23 13.58 -10.02
N ALA A 165 -12.45 13.11 -10.27
CA ALA A 165 -12.89 11.78 -9.86
C ALA A 165 -11.99 10.67 -10.44
N SER A 166 -11.52 10.84 -11.68
CA SER A 166 -10.56 9.93 -12.31
C SER A 166 -9.18 9.97 -11.64
N SER A 167 -8.76 11.12 -11.12
CA SER A 167 -7.50 11.23 -10.38
C SER A 167 -7.58 10.50 -9.04
N ILE A 168 -8.66 10.71 -8.30
CA ILE A 168 -8.91 10.06 -7.00
C ILE A 168 -8.91 8.53 -7.14
N GLU A 169 -9.54 7.99 -8.19
CA GLU A 169 -9.52 6.54 -8.48
C GLU A 169 -8.10 6.02 -8.72
N ARG A 170 -7.28 6.76 -9.49
CA ARG A 170 -5.88 6.40 -9.77
C ARG A 170 -5.01 6.45 -8.51
N ASP A 171 -5.22 7.45 -7.66
CA ASP A 171 -4.49 7.60 -6.40
C ASP A 171 -4.83 6.45 -5.44
N ALA A 172 -6.12 6.11 -5.31
CA ALA A 172 -6.56 4.97 -4.51
C ALA A 172 -5.94 3.65 -4.99
N CYS A 173 -5.87 3.43 -6.30
CA CYS A 173 -5.18 2.27 -6.89
C CYS A 173 -3.67 2.28 -6.56
N THR A 174 -3.02 3.43 -6.71
CA THR A 174 -1.59 3.60 -6.40
C THR A 174 -1.29 3.29 -4.93
N PHE A 175 -2.14 3.72 -3.99
CA PHE A 175 -1.98 3.40 -2.57
C PHE A 175 -2.18 1.91 -2.28
N LEU A 176 -3.12 1.23 -2.95
CA LEU A 176 -3.30 -0.21 -2.83
C LEU A 176 -2.07 -1.00 -3.33
N ASP A 177 -1.46 -0.55 -4.43
CA ASP A 177 -0.22 -1.13 -4.94
C ASP A 177 0.94 -0.94 -3.97
N GLN A 178 1.05 0.23 -3.34
CA GLN A 178 2.08 0.50 -2.34
C GLN A 178 1.96 -0.42 -1.11
N ILE A 179 0.75 -0.76 -0.67
CA ILE A 179 0.52 -1.71 0.43
C ILE A 179 1.03 -3.13 0.08
N THR A 180 1.09 -3.47 -1.21
CA THR A 180 1.45 -4.82 -1.67
C THR A 180 2.96 -5.00 -1.90
N ARG A 181 3.71 -3.89 -2.04
CA ARG A 181 5.16 -3.88 -2.26
C ARG A 181 5.94 -4.05 -0.96
#